data_AF-A0A2G2HAR8-F1
#
_entry.id   AF-A0A2G2HAR8-F1
#
_cell.length_a   1.000
_cell.length_b   1.000
_cell.length_c   1.000
_cell.angle_alpha   90.00
_cell.angle_beta   90.00
_cell.angle_gamma   90.00
#
_symmetry.space_group_name_H-M   'P 1'
#
loop_
_entity.id
_entity.type
_entity.pdbx_description
1 polymer ?
#
loop_
_entity_poly.entity_id
_entity_poly.type
_entity_poly.pdbx_seq_one_letter_code
_entity_poly.pdbx_strand_id
1 'polypeptide(L)'
;MIFSKSSSVSSPGRPISATPALLMRQSSAPNLSTVSLIRWAASFLFDTSPSITSVRSPGRSPATFSSFSRVRPLRTTFQPSSEKRRAAASPMPEPAPVMITVFVLVMVGPLLRRARLSRRALLKNLRCPRGSVPARLRIPPCSRVCGRPARPFCGFPSGRHETRPPVMSLVGLIGGVSPEATKIYYELLNAHARSRHGGQHSARCLFFMLDYGVMIGHYHDENWDAFRAEVVKGAEALKAAGADAIAITSGTTHVAAEAVAGATGLPVIHMLDSLSDAMMAKGVASPLLFGTPWVMSGDFFAPALAQRFPGTPVIPSAQDRDLIGRVIFDELVEGVVKDSSREDLTAMIACYADQGADGVILGCTELCMILSEGDGPLPVFSTTHIHAEAVDAWIGKAGV
;
A
#
# COMPACT_ATOMS: atom_id res chain seq x y z
N MET A 1 83.34 -5.72 -0.75
CA MET A 1 83.66 -5.24 0.62
C MET A 1 83.11 -3.83 0.76
N ILE A 2 82.30 -3.62 1.78
CA ILE A 2 81.87 -2.34 2.38
C ILE A 2 80.81 -1.50 1.62
N PHE A 3 79.67 -1.39 2.33
CA PHE A 3 78.48 -0.58 2.13
C PHE A 3 78.74 0.93 2.21
N SER A 4 77.89 1.73 1.56
CA SER A 4 77.25 2.86 2.26
C SER A 4 75.92 3.25 1.62
N LYS A 5 74.88 3.37 2.47
CA LYS A 5 73.54 3.90 2.15
C LYS A 5 73.59 5.42 2.15
N SER A 6 72.85 6.07 1.24
CA SER A 6 72.17 7.32 1.58
C SER A 6 70.89 7.46 0.76
N SER A 7 69.87 7.97 1.43
CA SER A 7 68.48 8.06 1.00
C SER A 7 68.20 9.39 0.30
N SER A 8 67.09 9.39 -0.43
CA SER A 8 66.07 10.45 -0.49
C SER A 8 65.95 11.31 -1.76
N VAL A 9 64.67 11.47 -2.10
CA VAL A 9 64.00 12.49 -2.93
C VAL A 9 64.03 12.30 -4.44
N SER A 10 63.04 11.54 -4.92
CA SER A 10 62.47 11.66 -6.26
C SER A 10 61.15 12.46 -6.21
N SER A 11 61.10 13.56 -6.95
CA SER A 11 59.90 14.01 -7.67
C SER A 11 60.15 13.62 -9.14
N PRO A 12 59.17 13.13 -9.92
CA PRO A 12 58.15 14.03 -10.47
C PRO A 12 56.78 13.37 -10.75
N GLY A 13 55.79 14.20 -11.08
CA GLY A 13 54.67 13.77 -11.92
C GLY A 13 53.28 13.98 -11.32
N ARG A 14 52.60 15.03 -11.79
CA ARG A 14 51.15 15.21 -11.68
C ARG A 14 50.41 13.97 -12.23
N PRO A 15 49.34 13.51 -11.56
CA PRO A 15 48.24 12.85 -12.24
C PRO A 15 47.05 13.81 -12.38
N ILE A 16 46.75 14.11 -13.63
CA ILE A 16 45.43 14.28 -14.26
C ILE A 16 44.25 14.32 -13.29
N SER A 17 43.54 15.46 -13.32
CA SER A 17 42.22 15.71 -12.72
C SER A 17 41.28 14.50 -12.85
N ALA A 18 40.98 13.83 -11.73
CA ALA A 18 39.92 12.83 -11.65
C ALA A 18 38.56 13.53 -11.54
N THR A 19 37.75 13.40 -12.58
CA THR A 19 36.39 13.93 -12.67
C THR A 19 35.50 13.30 -11.59
N PRO A 20 34.74 14.09 -10.82
CA PRO A 20 33.82 13.57 -9.81
C PRO A 20 32.65 12.84 -10.48
N ALA A 21 32.40 11.58 -10.10
CA ALA A 21 31.21 10.85 -10.50
C ALA A 21 30.05 11.20 -9.56
N LEU A 22 29.39 12.33 -9.83
CA LEU A 22 28.06 12.61 -9.28
C LEU A 22 27.01 11.90 -10.16
N LEU A 23 26.17 11.09 -9.50
CA LEU A 23 24.97 10.48 -10.07
C LEU A 23 24.03 11.55 -10.61
N MET A 24 24.12 11.82 -11.90
CA MET A 24 23.08 12.48 -12.67
C MET A 24 22.79 11.61 -13.88
N ARG A 25 21.70 10.84 -13.81
CA ARG A 25 21.04 10.37 -15.02
C ARG A 25 19.55 10.64 -14.91
N GLN A 26 19.20 11.87 -15.29
CA GLN A 26 17.91 12.18 -15.88
C GLN A 26 17.78 11.42 -17.20
N SER A 27 16.60 10.85 -17.43
CA SER A 27 16.17 10.25 -18.69
C SER A 27 16.16 11.31 -19.80
N SER A 28 16.82 11.02 -20.92
CA SER A 28 16.69 11.79 -22.16
C SER A 28 16.03 10.92 -23.23
N ALA A 29 14.97 11.45 -23.87
CA ALA A 29 14.24 10.86 -24.98
C ALA A 29 15.15 10.54 -26.18
N PRO A 30 14.81 9.53 -27.02
CA PRO A 30 15.71 9.05 -28.06
C PRO A 30 15.82 10.04 -29.24
N ASN A 31 17.03 10.16 -29.78
CA ASN A 31 17.36 10.95 -30.98
C ASN A 31 16.96 10.18 -32.26
N LEU A 32 16.40 10.92 -33.24
CA LEU A 32 15.82 10.44 -34.50
C LEU A 32 16.79 9.80 -35.52
N SER A 33 18.08 9.67 -35.21
CA SER A 33 19.07 9.02 -36.09
C SER A 33 19.37 7.56 -35.74
N THR A 34 18.86 7.05 -34.61
CA THR A 34 19.06 5.64 -34.18
C THR A 34 17.90 4.72 -34.59
N VAL A 35 16.84 5.26 -35.22
CA VAL A 35 15.70 4.47 -35.74
C VAL A 35 15.91 4.03 -37.21
N SER A 36 16.90 4.59 -37.91
CA SER A 36 17.15 4.29 -39.33
C SER A 36 18.01 3.04 -39.58
N LEU A 37 18.70 2.51 -38.54
CA LEU A 37 19.57 1.33 -38.67
C LEU A 37 18.89 0.01 -38.28
N ILE A 38 17.81 0.06 -37.48
CA ILE A 38 16.98 -1.10 -37.16
C ILE A 38 15.91 -1.33 -38.24
N ARG A 39 15.52 -0.29 -38.99
CA ARG A 39 14.58 -0.40 -40.11
C ARG A 39 15.20 -0.91 -41.43
N TRP A 40 16.53 -1.02 -41.51
CA TRP A 40 17.23 -1.51 -42.71
C TRP A 40 17.62 -3.01 -42.65
N ALA A 41 17.48 -3.67 -41.49
CA ALA A 41 17.86 -5.08 -41.29
C ALA A 41 16.67 -6.07 -41.26
N ALA A 42 15.43 -5.61 -41.43
CA ALA A 42 14.23 -6.46 -41.35
C ALA A 42 13.22 -6.22 -42.49
N SER A 43 13.70 -6.02 -43.72
CA SER A 43 12.84 -5.94 -44.90
C SER A 43 13.53 -6.48 -46.16
N PHE A 44 13.83 -7.78 -46.18
CA PHE A 44 14.07 -8.67 -47.33
C PHE A 44 14.18 -10.07 -46.70
N LEU A 45 13.39 -11.12 -46.95
CA LEU A 45 12.41 -11.46 -47.97
C LEU A 45 11.44 -12.49 -47.36
N PHE A 46 10.19 -12.43 -47.79
CA PHE A 46 9.16 -13.44 -47.59
C PHE A 46 9.34 -14.63 -48.54
N ASP A 47 9.03 -15.82 -48.01
CA ASP A 47 8.27 -16.94 -48.59
C ASP A 47 8.71 -17.76 -49.82
N THR A 48 8.28 -19.03 -49.72
CA THR A 48 8.04 -20.08 -50.74
C THR A 48 9.07 -21.22 -50.96
N SER A 49 8.59 -22.45 -50.68
CA SER A 49 9.04 -23.80 -51.09
C SER A 49 8.96 -24.00 -52.63
N PRO A 50 9.28 -25.16 -53.27
CA PRO A 50 9.67 -26.52 -52.79
C PRO A 50 10.87 -27.19 -53.55
N SER A 51 11.24 -28.43 -53.18
CA SER A 51 11.50 -29.60 -54.07
C SER A 51 12.74 -30.48 -53.76
N ILE A 52 12.49 -31.79 -53.72
CA ILE A 52 13.32 -32.96 -54.11
C ILE A 52 14.20 -33.66 -53.04
N THR A 53 13.69 -34.85 -52.71
CA THR A 53 14.26 -36.11 -52.20
C THR A 53 15.70 -36.48 -52.62
N SER A 54 16.46 -37.08 -51.69
CA SER A 54 17.12 -38.37 -51.94
C SER A 54 17.39 -39.15 -50.63
N VAL A 55 17.24 -40.47 -50.72
CA VAL A 55 17.30 -41.49 -49.65
C VAL A 55 18.69 -42.15 -49.64
N ARG A 56 19.26 -42.40 -48.45
CA ARG A 56 19.89 -43.70 -48.07
C ARG A 56 20.48 -43.68 -46.65
N SER A 57 19.91 -44.47 -45.74
CA SER A 57 20.66 -45.16 -44.68
C SER A 57 21.35 -46.40 -45.28
N PRO A 58 22.40 -47.02 -44.69
CA PRO A 58 22.28 -47.72 -43.40
C PRO A 58 23.55 -47.74 -42.53
N GLY A 59 23.42 -48.17 -41.25
CA GLY A 59 24.52 -48.92 -40.60
C GLY A 59 24.77 -48.69 -39.11
N ARG A 60 24.13 -49.55 -38.29
CA ARG A 60 24.69 -50.29 -37.13
C ARG A 60 25.37 -49.52 -35.97
N SER A 61 24.74 -49.59 -34.80
CA SER A 61 25.42 -49.66 -33.49
C SER A 61 25.98 -51.07 -33.24
N PRO A 62 27.01 -51.21 -32.40
CA PRO A 62 26.76 -51.80 -31.08
C PRO A 62 27.49 -51.13 -29.91
N ALA A 63 26.97 -51.41 -28.72
CA ALA A 63 27.40 -50.97 -27.40
C ALA A 63 28.75 -51.50 -26.93
N THR A 64 29.46 -50.73 -26.09
CA THR A 64 29.87 -51.06 -24.70
C THR A 64 31.01 -50.14 -24.27
N PHE A 65 30.82 -49.38 -23.19
CA PHE A 65 31.65 -49.47 -21.98
C PHE A 65 30.98 -48.74 -20.83
N SER A 66 31.17 -49.33 -19.65
CA SER A 66 30.36 -49.30 -18.45
C SER A 66 30.58 -48.12 -17.51
N SER A 67 29.51 -47.84 -16.77
CA SER A 67 29.38 -47.13 -15.50
C SER A 67 30.60 -47.12 -14.58
N PHE A 68 30.93 -45.94 -14.05
CA PHE A 68 31.22 -45.75 -12.62
C PHE A 68 30.89 -44.30 -12.25
N SER A 69 29.86 -44.15 -11.41
CA SER A 69 29.53 -42.89 -10.75
C SER A 69 29.92 -43.01 -9.28
N ARG A 70 30.74 -42.07 -8.78
CA ARG A 70 30.81 -41.66 -7.37
C ARG A 70 31.64 -40.37 -7.26
N VAL A 71 31.08 -39.40 -6.52
CA VAL A 71 31.66 -38.17 -5.93
C VAL A 71 31.53 -36.85 -6.74
N ARG A 72 30.75 -35.91 -6.17
CA ARG A 72 30.49 -34.51 -6.60
C ARG A 72 31.76 -33.63 -6.59
N PRO A 73 31.78 -32.53 -7.36
CA PRO A 73 32.05 -31.19 -6.78
C PRO A 73 31.13 -30.08 -7.36
N LEU A 74 30.46 -29.27 -6.54
CA LEU A 74 30.87 -27.97 -5.97
C LEU A 74 30.75 -26.77 -6.92
N ARG A 75 29.80 -25.89 -6.58
CA ARG A 75 29.63 -24.50 -7.00
C ARG A 75 30.96 -23.82 -7.33
N THR A 76 31.11 -23.34 -8.55
CA THR A 76 32.16 -22.39 -8.92
C THR A 76 31.71 -20.98 -8.58
N THR A 77 32.16 -20.46 -7.45
CA THR A 77 32.15 -19.02 -7.17
C THR A 77 33.19 -18.37 -8.08
N PHE A 78 32.77 -17.50 -8.99
CA PHE A 78 33.69 -16.73 -9.82
C PHE A 78 34.59 -15.85 -8.94
N GLN A 79 35.90 -15.98 -9.14
CA GLN A 79 36.93 -15.20 -8.49
C GLN A 79 36.86 -13.73 -8.95
N PRO A 80 36.90 -12.74 -8.03
CA PRO A 80 36.81 -11.33 -8.42
C PRO A 80 38.08 -10.86 -9.14
N SER A 81 37.90 -9.99 -10.15
CA SER A 81 38.96 -9.40 -10.97
C SER A 81 39.99 -8.62 -10.12
N SER A 82 41.20 -8.45 -10.67
CA SER A 82 42.34 -7.80 -10.01
C SER A 82 42.06 -6.36 -9.53
N GLU A 83 41.07 -5.68 -10.12
CA GLU A 83 40.59 -4.36 -9.70
C GLU A 83 39.83 -4.40 -8.36
N LYS A 84 39.01 -5.44 -8.12
CA LYS A 84 38.27 -5.59 -6.85
C LYS A 84 39.17 -5.97 -5.67
N ARG A 85 40.39 -6.46 -5.94
CA ARG A 85 41.36 -6.88 -4.92
C ARG A 85 42.17 -5.71 -4.33
N ARG A 86 42.05 -4.50 -4.91
CA ARG A 86 42.77 -3.28 -4.48
C ARG A 86 41.86 -2.18 -3.92
N ALA A 87 40.55 -2.42 -3.81
CA ALA A 87 39.63 -1.46 -3.23
C ALA A 87 39.84 -1.37 -1.71
N ALA A 88 40.49 -0.31 -1.25
CA ALA A 88 40.58 0.02 0.17
C ALA A 88 39.34 0.82 0.58
N ALA A 89 38.65 0.39 1.64
CA ALA A 89 37.54 1.14 2.21
C ALA A 89 38.06 2.47 2.75
N SER A 90 37.52 3.59 2.24
CA SER A 90 37.77 4.91 2.84
C SER A 90 36.94 5.06 4.11
N PRO A 91 37.44 5.78 5.13
CA PRO A 91 36.68 6.05 6.34
C PRO A 91 35.38 6.79 5.97
N MET A 92 34.31 6.40 6.64
CA MET A 92 32.97 6.96 6.47
C MET A 92 33.02 8.49 6.66
N PRO A 93 32.42 9.29 5.77
CA PRO A 93 32.41 10.74 5.92
C PRO A 93 31.68 11.12 7.21
N GLU A 94 32.21 12.12 7.93
CA GLU A 94 31.55 12.60 9.14
C GLU A 94 30.11 13.05 8.83
N PRO A 95 29.13 12.71 9.68
CA PRO A 95 27.75 13.08 9.47
C PRO A 95 27.63 14.61 9.43
N ALA A 96 26.85 15.09 8.46
CA ALA A 96 26.58 16.52 8.28
C ALA A 96 26.07 17.13 9.60
N PRO A 97 26.51 18.34 9.98
CA PRO A 97 26.11 18.96 11.24
C PRO A 97 24.64 19.37 11.16
N VAL A 98 23.75 18.52 11.66
CA VAL A 98 22.39 18.94 12.03
C VAL A 98 22.52 19.68 13.36
N MET A 99 22.94 20.94 13.27
CA MET A 99 23.01 21.87 14.40
C MET A 99 21.64 22.01 15.06
N ILE A 100 21.44 21.31 16.17
CA ILE A 100 21.29 21.89 17.51
C ILE A 100 20.48 23.20 17.52
N THR A 101 19.27 23.20 16.97
CA THR A 101 18.36 24.36 17.08
C THR A 101 17.06 24.03 17.81
N VAL A 102 16.75 22.74 18.02
CA VAL A 102 15.54 22.33 18.78
C VAL A 102 15.81 22.28 20.29
N PHE A 103 17.06 22.17 20.73
CA PHE A 103 17.37 21.99 22.16
C PHE A 103 17.38 23.29 23.00
N VAL A 104 17.56 24.46 22.36
CA VAL A 104 17.54 25.75 23.08
C VAL A 104 16.11 26.22 23.37
N LEU A 105 15.13 25.86 22.52
CA LEU A 105 13.74 26.26 22.73
C LEU A 105 13.07 25.53 23.92
N VAL A 106 13.48 24.28 24.18
CA VAL A 106 12.92 23.43 25.24
C VAL A 106 13.45 23.83 26.63
N MET A 107 14.69 24.29 26.74
CA MET A 107 15.29 24.70 28.03
C MET A 107 15.00 26.16 28.43
N VAL A 108 14.82 27.08 27.48
CA VAL A 108 14.64 28.53 27.80
C VAL A 108 13.15 28.92 27.92
N GLY A 109 12.23 28.15 27.33
CA GLY A 109 10.78 28.37 27.42
C GLY A 109 10.21 28.50 28.85
N PRO A 110 10.63 27.68 29.82
CA PRO A 110 10.15 27.77 31.20
C PRO A 110 10.65 29.02 31.95
N LEU A 111 11.85 29.53 31.64
CA LEU A 111 12.43 30.71 32.28
C LEU A 111 11.75 32.02 31.83
N LEU A 112 11.38 32.12 30.55
CA LEU A 112 10.64 33.29 30.04
C LEU A 112 9.17 33.31 30.50
N ARG A 113 8.56 32.15 30.78
CA ARG A 113 7.22 32.08 31.38
C ARG A 113 7.21 32.53 32.85
N ARG A 114 8.25 32.23 33.64
CA ARG A 114 8.40 32.73 35.02
C ARG A 114 8.62 34.25 35.08
N ALA A 115 9.38 34.84 34.14
CA ALA A 115 9.59 36.29 34.09
C ALA A 115 8.33 37.09 33.71
N ARG A 116 7.42 36.51 32.91
CA ARG A 116 6.12 37.15 32.56
C ARG A 116 5.09 37.09 33.69
N LEU A 117 5.17 36.10 34.57
CA LEU A 117 4.29 35.97 35.74
C LEU A 117 4.65 36.94 36.88
N SER A 118 5.93 37.32 37.06
CA SER A 118 6.28 38.32 38.09
C SER A 118 5.93 39.76 37.69
N ARG A 119 5.94 40.11 36.40
CA ARG A 119 5.49 41.45 35.92
C ARG A 119 3.98 41.68 36.06
N ARG A 120 3.15 40.63 36.03
CA ARG A 120 1.70 40.75 36.29
C ARG A 120 1.36 40.86 37.78
N ALA A 121 2.25 40.42 38.68
CA ALA A 121 2.11 40.61 40.12
C ALA A 121 2.59 42.01 40.58
N LEU A 122 3.52 42.64 39.86
CA LEU A 122 4.05 43.97 40.21
C LEU A 122 3.22 45.16 39.72
N LEU A 123 2.23 44.95 38.85
CA LEU A 123 1.35 46.00 38.29
C LEU A 123 -0.04 46.10 38.95
N LYS A 124 -0.28 45.36 40.04
CA LYS A 124 -1.55 45.42 40.80
C LYS A 124 -1.59 46.45 41.94
N ASN A 125 -0.52 47.21 42.18
CA ASN A 125 -0.42 48.19 43.27
C ASN A 125 0.01 49.60 42.82
N LEU A 126 -0.55 50.11 41.72
CA LEU A 126 -0.49 51.54 41.42
C LEU A 126 -1.91 52.12 41.39
N ARG A 127 -2.29 52.73 42.51
CA ARG A 127 -3.46 53.59 42.64
C ARG A 127 -3.25 54.81 41.74
N CYS A 128 -4.16 55.07 40.80
CA CYS A 128 -4.27 56.37 40.16
C CYS A 128 -4.96 57.35 41.12
N PRO A 129 -4.38 58.53 41.42
CA PRO A 129 -5.14 59.63 41.96
C PRO A 129 -5.91 60.35 40.85
N ARG A 130 -7.16 60.73 41.15
CA ARG A 130 -7.97 61.67 40.37
C ARG A 130 -7.26 63.01 40.29
N GLY A 131 -7.23 63.62 39.10
CA GLY A 131 -6.81 65.02 38.95
C GLY A 131 -6.73 65.51 37.51
N SER A 132 -7.70 66.33 37.13
CA SER A 132 -7.62 67.47 36.19
C SER A 132 -7.03 67.29 34.78
N VAL A 133 -7.94 67.40 33.81
CA VAL A 133 -7.72 67.80 32.40
C VAL A 133 -7.03 69.17 32.34
N PRO A 134 -6.14 69.42 31.34
CA PRO A 134 -6.49 70.49 30.38
C PRO A 134 -6.17 70.17 28.91
N ALA A 135 -7.12 70.62 28.08
CA ALA A 135 -7.05 71.26 26.77
C ALA A 135 -5.88 71.00 25.78
N ARG A 136 -6.31 70.59 24.57
CA ARG A 136 -5.91 71.10 23.24
C ARG A 136 -4.43 71.03 22.84
N LEU A 137 -4.14 70.14 21.89
CA LEU A 137 -3.32 70.49 20.73
C LEU A 137 -3.94 69.89 19.46
N ARG A 138 -4.50 70.76 18.62
CA ARG A 138 -4.84 70.52 17.20
C ARG A 138 -3.66 71.04 16.37
N ILE A 139 -3.05 70.24 15.51
CA ILE A 139 -2.40 70.68 14.25
C ILE A 139 -2.43 69.48 13.25
N PRO A 140 -2.31 69.66 11.92
CA PRO A 140 -3.39 69.63 10.92
C PRO A 140 -3.21 68.49 9.88
N PRO A 141 -4.09 68.32 8.86
CA PRO A 141 -3.95 67.24 7.89
C PRO A 141 -2.93 67.64 6.81
N CYS A 142 -1.94 66.78 6.56
CA CYS A 142 -1.02 66.95 5.45
C CYS A 142 -1.64 66.40 4.17
N SER A 143 -1.82 67.31 3.22
CA SER A 143 -2.39 67.15 1.89
C SER A 143 -1.55 66.25 0.97
N ARG A 144 -2.27 65.46 0.17
CA ARG A 144 -2.02 65.08 -1.24
C ARG A 144 -0.56 65.08 -1.71
N VAL A 145 -0.03 63.89 -1.97
CA VAL A 145 0.81 63.63 -3.15
C VAL A 145 0.17 62.49 -3.92
N CYS A 146 -0.28 62.81 -5.13
CA CYS A 146 -0.81 61.88 -6.12
C CYS A 146 0.33 61.08 -6.78
N GLY A 147 0.04 59.83 -7.16
CA GLY A 147 0.66 59.23 -8.34
C GLY A 147 1.27 57.84 -8.17
N ARG A 148 0.42 56.80 -8.15
CA ARG A 148 0.59 55.49 -8.83
C ARG A 148 -0.55 54.55 -8.41
N PRO A 149 -1.26 53.88 -9.33
CA PRO A 149 -2.22 52.86 -8.94
C PRO A 149 -1.45 51.59 -8.55
N ALA A 150 -1.28 51.36 -7.24
CA ALA A 150 -0.99 50.03 -6.74
C ALA A 150 -2.23 49.18 -7.00
N ARG A 151 -2.11 48.19 -7.89
CA ARG A 151 -3.13 47.14 -8.07
C ARG A 151 -3.39 46.53 -6.69
N PRO A 152 -4.64 46.41 -6.22
CA PRO A 152 -4.90 45.67 -5.01
C PRO A 152 -4.52 44.22 -5.28
N PHE A 153 -3.49 43.75 -4.58
CA PHE A 153 -3.29 42.32 -4.37
C PHE A 153 -4.62 41.82 -3.79
N CYS A 154 -5.35 41.03 -4.58
CA CYS A 154 -6.59 40.42 -4.13
C CYS A 154 -6.27 39.68 -2.83
N GLY A 155 -6.74 40.24 -1.71
CA GLY A 155 -6.68 39.58 -0.43
C GLY A 155 -7.44 38.27 -0.59
N PHE A 156 -6.77 37.14 -0.35
CA PHE A 156 -7.47 35.91 -0.03
C PHE A 156 -8.46 36.26 1.08
N PRO A 157 -9.76 35.96 0.92
CA PRO A 157 -10.71 36.21 1.98
C PRO A 157 -10.27 35.39 3.18
N SER A 158 -9.75 36.06 4.20
CA SER A 158 -9.43 35.48 5.50
C SER A 158 -10.72 35.28 6.31
N GLY A 159 -11.70 34.65 5.68
CA GLY A 159 -12.81 34.02 6.37
C GLY A 159 -12.26 32.77 7.05
N ARG A 160 -11.68 32.92 8.24
CA ARG A 160 -11.53 31.79 9.16
C ARG A 160 -12.92 31.39 9.63
N HIS A 161 -13.62 30.61 8.82
CA HIS A 161 -14.55 29.64 9.38
C HIS A 161 -13.68 28.68 10.19
N GLU A 162 -13.63 28.88 11.50
CA GLU A 162 -13.09 27.91 12.44
C GLU A 162 -14.09 26.76 12.52
N THR A 163 -14.21 26.00 11.43
CA THR A 163 -14.87 24.70 11.45
C THR A 163 -13.99 23.81 12.32
N ARG A 164 -14.43 23.55 13.55
CA ARG A 164 -13.85 22.50 14.37
C ARG A 164 -13.72 21.26 13.48
N PRO A 165 -12.53 20.63 13.39
CA PRO A 165 -12.36 19.48 12.50
C PRO A 165 -13.42 18.44 12.84
N PRO A 166 -14.06 17.80 11.85
CA PRO A 166 -15.10 16.83 12.09
C PRO A 166 -14.57 15.75 13.04
N VAL A 167 -15.31 15.47 14.11
CA VAL A 167 -14.99 14.38 15.04
C VAL A 167 -15.27 13.09 14.29
N MET A 168 -14.24 12.53 13.67
CA MET A 168 -14.30 11.22 13.03
C MET A 168 -13.99 10.13 14.04
N SER A 169 -14.64 8.98 13.93
CA SER A 169 -14.32 7.84 14.77
C SER A 169 -13.06 7.14 14.24
N LEU A 170 -12.25 6.53 15.12
CA LEU A 170 -11.02 5.85 14.75
C LEU A 170 -11.30 4.35 14.56
N VAL A 171 -11.20 3.84 13.33
CA VAL A 171 -11.38 2.39 13.07
C VAL A 171 -10.04 1.68 13.05
N GLY A 172 -9.95 0.56 13.75
CA GLY A 172 -8.85 -0.39 13.63
C GLY A 172 -9.14 -1.46 12.58
N LEU A 173 -8.23 -1.66 11.63
CA LEU A 173 -8.32 -2.68 10.61
C LEU A 173 -7.29 -3.77 10.88
N ILE A 174 -7.76 -5.02 10.92
CA ILE A 174 -6.91 -6.21 10.97
C ILE A 174 -6.77 -6.74 9.55
N GLY A 175 -5.55 -6.69 9.03
CA GLY A 175 -5.23 -7.12 7.67
C GLY A 175 -3.93 -7.90 7.62
N GLY A 176 -3.25 -7.86 6.46
CA GLY A 176 -2.04 -8.61 6.18
C GLY A 176 -2.29 -10.05 5.73
N VAL A 177 -3.52 -10.40 5.35
CA VAL A 177 -3.93 -11.76 4.96
C VAL A 177 -4.76 -11.76 3.66
N SER A 178 -4.24 -11.25 2.54
CA SER A 178 -2.84 -10.87 2.29
C SER A 178 -2.57 -9.35 2.42
N PRO A 179 -1.30 -8.89 2.40
CA PRO A 179 -1.00 -7.46 2.39
C PRO A 179 -1.50 -6.74 1.11
N GLU A 180 -1.62 -7.43 -0.01
CA GLU A 180 -2.10 -6.93 -1.30
C GLU A 180 -3.55 -6.46 -1.19
N ALA A 181 -4.43 -7.27 -0.59
CA ALA A 181 -5.81 -6.87 -0.31
C ALA A 181 -5.88 -5.69 0.68
N THR A 182 -5.02 -5.70 1.70
CA THR A 182 -5.01 -4.64 2.72
C THR A 182 -4.62 -3.29 2.12
N LYS A 183 -3.67 -3.27 1.18
CA LYS A 183 -3.29 -2.08 0.43
C LYS A 183 -4.50 -1.44 -0.25
N ILE A 184 -5.39 -2.24 -0.83
CA ILE A 184 -6.61 -1.77 -1.50
C ILE A 184 -7.56 -1.10 -0.50
N TYR A 185 -7.76 -1.67 0.69
CA TYR A 185 -8.52 -1.01 1.76
C TYR A 185 -7.95 0.37 2.10
N TYR A 186 -6.63 0.49 2.23
CA TYR A 186 -5.99 1.78 2.50
C TYR A 186 -6.28 2.81 1.38
N GLU A 187 -6.19 2.40 0.12
CA GLU A 187 -6.46 3.26 -1.03
C GLU A 187 -7.93 3.70 -1.08
N LEU A 188 -8.86 2.76 -0.90
CA LEU A 188 -10.30 2.99 -0.90
C LEU A 188 -10.72 3.94 0.21
N LEU A 189 -10.32 3.68 1.46
CA LEU A 189 -10.69 4.51 2.60
C LEU A 189 -10.21 5.96 2.43
N ASN A 190 -9.00 6.17 1.92
CA ASN A 190 -8.50 7.52 1.65
C ASN A 190 -9.20 8.18 0.45
N ALA A 191 -9.59 7.40 -0.57
CA ALA A 191 -10.43 7.90 -1.65
C ALA A 191 -11.80 8.36 -1.11
N HIS A 192 -12.47 7.55 -0.30
CA HIS A 192 -13.76 7.91 0.30
C HIS A 192 -13.65 9.14 1.23
N ALA A 193 -12.61 9.23 2.05
CA ALA A 193 -12.38 10.40 2.90
C ALA A 193 -12.22 11.70 2.08
N ARG A 194 -11.48 11.64 0.96
CA ARG A 194 -11.35 12.76 0.02
C ARG A 194 -12.67 13.11 -0.65
N SER A 195 -13.44 12.11 -1.07
CA SER A 195 -14.75 12.34 -1.69
C SER A 195 -15.74 12.97 -0.72
N ARG A 196 -15.72 12.57 0.56
CA ARG A 196 -16.66 13.06 1.58
C ARG A 196 -16.35 14.47 2.07
N HIS A 197 -15.07 14.77 2.31
CA HIS A 197 -14.65 16.02 2.98
C HIS A 197 -13.89 16.98 2.07
N GLY A 198 -13.45 16.53 0.89
CA GLY A 198 -12.64 17.31 -0.05
C GLY A 198 -11.22 17.62 0.44
N GLY A 199 -10.52 18.45 -0.32
CA GLY A 199 -9.22 19.01 0.07
C GLY A 199 -8.15 17.95 0.39
N GLN A 200 -7.55 18.07 1.57
CA GLN A 200 -6.44 17.24 2.05
C GLN A 200 -6.87 16.23 3.12
N HIS A 201 -8.17 15.88 3.19
CA HIS A 201 -8.67 14.92 4.15
C HIS A 201 -8.25 13.48 3.82
N SER A 202 -7.93 12.73 4.86
CA SER A 202 -7.55 11.32 4.81
C SER A 202 -8.39 10.52 5.82
N ALA A 203 -8.46 9.20 5.63
CA ALA A 203 -9.19 8.34 6.55
C ALA A 203 -8.50 8.29 7.92
N ARG A 204 -9.27 8.35 9.01
CA ARG A 204 -8.77 8.12 10.37
C ARG A 204 -8.90 6.64 10.72
N CYS A 205 -7.84 5.91 10.45
CA CYS A 205 -7.77 4.47 10.68
C CYS A 205 -6.41 4.03 11.21
N LEU A 206 -6.40 2.87 11.88
CA LEU A 206 -5.21 2.15 12.32
C LEU A 206 -5.17 0.80 11.59
N PHE A 207 -3.98 0.32 11.25
CA PHE A 207 -3.81 -1.02 10.67
C PHE A 207 -2.95 -1.87 11.60
N PHE A 208 -3.43 -3.09 11.88
CA PHE A 208 -2.63 -4.16 12.43
C PHE A 208 -2.41 -5.20 11.34
N MET A 209 -1.15 -5.37 10.94
CA MET A 209 -0.76 -6.33 9.91
C MET A 209 -0.41 -7.65 10.58
N LEU A 210 -1.21 -8.67 10.32
CA LEU A 210 -0.85 -10.05 10.66
C LEU A 210 0.30 -10.52 9.77
N ASP A 211 1.09 -11.48 10.26
CA ASP A 211 2.05 -12.19 9.43
C ASP A 211 1.31 -13.27 8.65
N TYR A 212 1.19 -13.09 7.33
CA TYR A 212 0.46 -14.03 6.50
C TYR A 212 1.06 -15.44 6.51
N GLY A 213 2.38 -15.58 6.63
CA GLY A 213 3.04 -16.89 6.70
C GLY A 213 2.64 -17.68 7.95
N VAL A 214 2.43 -16.98 9.07
CA VAL A 214 1.90 -17.60 10.30
C VAL A 214 0.43 -17.97 10.12
N MET A 215 -0.37 -17.05 9.60
CA MET A 215 -1.81 -17.26 9.43
C MET A 215 -2.14 -18.38 8.45
N ILE A 216 -1.40 -18.46 7.32
CA ILE A 216 -1.60 -19.51 6.32
C ILE A 216 -1.15 -20.88 6.84
N GLY A 217 -0.13 -20.93 7.72
CA GLY A 217 0.24 -22.14 8.46
C GLY A 217 -0.91 -22.65 9.32
N HIS A 218 -1.50 -21.78 10.15
CA HIS A 218 -2.67 -22.14 10.96
C HIS A 218 -3.88 -22.55 10.12
N TYR A 219 -4.08 -21.91 8.97
CA TYR A 219 -5.14 -22.27 8.03
C TYR A 219 -4.94 -23.69 7.46
N HIS A 220 -3.73 -24.02 6.99
CA HIS A 220 -3.43 -25.34 6.43
C HIS A 220 -3.47 -26.46 7.48
N ASP A 221 -3.06 -26.15 8.71
CA ASP A 221 -3.12 -27.09 9.84
C ASP A 221 -4.54 -27.19 10.45
N GLU A 222 -5.52 -26.43 9.92
CA GLU A 222 -6.87 -26.26 10.46
C GLU A 222 -6.88 -25.90 11.97
N ASN A 223 -5.83 -25.24 12.44
CA ASN A 223 -5.67 -24.81 13.82
C ASN A 223 -6.38 -23.48 14.05
N TRP A 224 -7.71 -23.54 14.07
CA TRP A 224 -8.58 -22.38 14.18
C TRP A 224 -8.45 -21.65 15.52
N ASP A 225 -8.04 -22.34 16.59
CA ASP A 225 -7.79 -21.70 17.89
C ASP A 225 -6.56 -20.80 17.83
N ALA A 226 -5.44 -21.27 17.27
CA ALA A 226 -4.26 -20.45 17.07
C ALA A 226 -4.52 -19.32 16.07
N PHE A 227 -5.23 -19.61 14.98
CA PHE A 227 -5.66 -18.60 14.01
C PHE A 227 -6.45 -17.47 14.69
N ARG A 228 -7.46 -17.80 15.49
CA ARG A 228 -8.26 -16.81 16.23
C ARG A 228 -7.43 -16.04 17.23
N ALA A 229 -6.50 -16.69 17.94
CA ALA A 229 -5.65 -16.04 18.93
C ALA A 229 -4.77 -14.94 18.32
N GLU A 230 -4.18 -15.16 17.14
CA GLU A 230 -3.39 -14.12 16.46
C GLU A 230 -4.26 -12.93 16.01
N VAL A 231 -5.48 -13.18 15.54
CA VAL A 231 -6.42 -12.10 15.18
C VAL A 231 -6.84 -11.29 16.41
N VAL A 232 -7.17 -11.96 17.52
CA VAL A 232 -7.56 -11.31 18.79
C VAL A 232 -6.44 -10.43 19.32
N LYS A 233 -5.20 -10.91 19.31
CA LYS A 233 -4.02 -10.13 19.70
C LYS A 233 -3.88 -8.84 18.87
N GLY A 234 -4.12 -8.91 17.56
CA GLY A 234 -4.17 -7.74 16.70
C GLY A 234 -5.28 -6.76 17.09
N ALA A 235 -6.47 -7.28 17.39
CA ALA A 235 -7.61 -6.47 17.82
C ALA A 235 -7.37 -5.75 19.16
N GLU A 236 -6.79 -6.44 20.13
CA GLU A 236 -6.43 -5.87 21.44
C GLU A 236 -5.41 -4.74 21.30
N ALA A 237 -4.41 -4.91 20.42
CA ALA A 237 -3.44 -3.86 20.12
C ALA A 237 -4.11 -2.62 19.50
N LEU A 238 -5.07 -2.80 18.59
CA LEU A 238 -5.85 -1.71 17.98
C LEU A 238 -6.71 -0.99 19.03
N LYS A 239 -7.38 -1.73 19.93
CA LYS A 239 -8.11 -1.15 21.06
C LYS A 239 -7.19 -0.32 21.95
N ALA A 240 -6.02 -0.85 22.32
CA ALA A 240 -5.03 -0.14 23.14
C ALA A 240 -4.53 1.15 22.45
N ALA A 241 -4.50 1.17 21.12
CA ALA A 241 -4.16 2.35 20.33
C ALA A 241 -5.32 3.36 20.16
N GLY A 242 -6.50 3.07 20.73
CA GLY A 242 -7.65 3.97 20.75
C GLY A 242 -8.65 3.76 19.64
N ALA A 243 -8.67 2.58 18.99
CA ALA A 243 -9.74 2.25 18.04
C ALA A 243 -11.10 2.21 18.75
N ASP A 244 -12.10 2.81 18.10
CA ASP A 244 -13.48 2.87 18.56
C ASP A 244 -14.33 1.71 17.94
N ALA A 245 -13.84 1.09 16.86
CA ALA A 245 -14.38 -0.12 16.22
C ALA A 245 -13.28 -0.94 15.54
N ILE A 246 -13.58 -2.20 15.22
CA ILE A 246 -12.69 -3.11 14.49
C ILE A 246 -13.32 -3.54 13.17
N ALA A 247 -12.51 -3.60 12.11
CA ALA A 247 -12.87 -4.21 10.83
C ALA A 247 -11.83 -5.29 10.47
N ILE A 248 -12.29 -6.45 10.02
CA ILE A 248 -11.42 -7.55 9.58
C ILE A 248 -11.40 -7.54 8.04
N THR A 249 -10.24 -7.37 7.42
CA THR A 249 -10.15 -7.17 5.97
C THR A 249 -9.90 -8.47 5.20
N SER A 250 -10.55 -9.57 5.58
CA SER A 250 -10.46 -10.87 4.89
C SER A 250 -11.67 -11.73 5.19
N GLY A 251 -12.24 -12.39 4.16
CA GLY A 251 -13.42 -13.23 4.29
C GLY A 251 -13.23 -14.41 5.23
N THR A 252 -12.11 -15.13 5.13
CA THR A 252 -11.77 -16.25 6.02
C THR A 252 -11.59 -15.79 7.46
N THR A 253 -10.91 -14.65 7.67
CA THR A 253 -10.52 -14.18 9.00
C THR A 253 -11.71 -13.76 9.86
N HIS A 254 -12.89 -13.56 9.28
CA HIS A 254 -14.12 -13.30 10.02
C HIS A 254 -14.54 -14.44 10.95
N VAL A 255 -13.97 -15.65 10.81
CA VAL A 255 -14.15 -16.73 11.81
C VAL A 255 -13.74 -16.29 13.23
N ALA A 256 -12.93 -15.24 13.37
CA ALA A 256 -12.53 -14.65 14.63
C ALA A 256 -13.40 -13.46 15.08
N ALA A 257 -14.42 -13.05 14.32
CA ALA A 257 -15.19 -11.82 14.59
C ALA A 257 -15.83 -11.81 15.99
N GLU A 258 -16.45 -12.91 16.42
CA GLU A 258 -17.04 -13.03 17.75
C GLU A 258 -15.98 -13.00 18.85
N ALA A 259 -14.85 -13.68 18.65
CA ALA A 259 -13.74 -13.69 19.60
C ALA A 259 -13.12 -12.28 19.76
N VAL A 260 -12.99 -11.55 18.65
CA VAL A 260 -12.53 -10.17 18.62
C VAL A 260 -13.51 -9.26 19.39
N ALA A 261 -14.82 -9.38 19.12
CA ALA A 261 -15.84 -8.62 19.83
C ALA A 261 -15.82 -8.91 21.33
N GLY A 262 -15.70 -10.18 21.73
CA GLY A 262 -15.64 -10.59 23.14
C GLY A 262 -14.39 -10.08 23.87
N ALA A 263 -13.21 -10.18 23.25
CA ALA A 263 -11.95 -9.76 23.87
C ALA A 263 -11.83 -8.23 23.96
N THR A 264 -12.26 -7.52 22.92
CA THR A 264 -12.11 -6.07 22.86
C THR A 264 -13.30 -5.32 23.46
N GLY A 265 -14.50 -5.88 23.44
CA GLY A 265 -15.74 -5.16 23.73
C GLY A 265 -16.05 -4.04 22.73
N LEU A 266 -15.32 -3.97 21.61
CA LEU A 266 -15.56 -3.00 20.54
C LEU A 266 -16.54 -3.58 19.52
N PRO A 267 -17.35 -2.73 18.86
CA PRO A 267 -18.15 -3.16 17.74
C PRO A 267 -17.26 -3.63 16.59
N VAL A 268 -17.63 -4.75 15.98
CA VAL A 268 -16.98 -5.30 14.78
C VAL A 268 -17.84 -4.95 13.57
N ILE A 269 -17.24 -4.26 12.60
CA ILE A 269 -17.86 -3.99 11.30
C ILE A 269 -17.72 -5.28 10.50
N HIS A 270 -18.83 -6.00 10.32
CA HIS A 270 -18.81 -7.32 9.71
C HIS A 270 -19.01 -7.24 8.19
N MET A 271 -18.11 -7.85 7.44
CA MET A 271 -18.14 -7.86 5.96
C MET A 271 -19.42 -8.49 5.42
N LEU A 272 -19.91 -9.58 6.02
CA LEU A 272 -21.13 -10.26 5.56
C LEU A 272 -22.41 -9.45 5.79
N ASP A 273 -22.45 -8.58 6.80
CA ASP A 273 -23.61 -7.69 7.00
C ASP A 273 -23.67 -6.71 5.82
N SER A 274 -22.53 -6.07 5.53
CA SER A 274 -22.39 -5.10 4.45
C SER A 274 -22.65 -5.74 3.08
N LEU A 275 -22.15 -6.95 2.86
CA LEU A 275 -22.38 -7.72 1.63
C LEU A 275 -23.85 -8.06 1.46
N SER A 276 -24.52 -8.56 2.51
CA SER A 276 -25.93 -8.93 2.46
C SER A 276 -26.79 -7.72 2.12
N ASP A 277 -26.59 -6.59 2.80
CA ASP A 277 -27.32 -5.35 2.56
C ASP A 277 -27.17 -4.88 1.10
N ALA A 278 -25.95 -4.93 0.55
CA ALA A 278 -25.69 -4.57 -0.84
C ALA A 278 -26.40 -5.48 -1.85
N MET A 279 -26.40 -6.80 -1.61
CA MET A 279 -27.08 -7.76 -2.49
C MET A 279 -28.60 -7.62 -2.41
N MET A 280 -29.16 -7.46 -1.21
CA MET A 280 -30.60 -7.23 -1.01
C MET A 280 -31.05 -5.93 -1.68
N ALA A 281 -30.25 -4.85 -1.59
CA ALA A 281 -30.55 -3.59 -2.25
C ALA A 281 -30.57 -3.68 -3.79
N LYS A 282 -29.87 -4.67 -4.37
CA LYS A 282 -29.86 -4.95 -5.81
C LYS A 282 -30.90 -6.00 -6.24
N GLY A 283 -31.65 -6.59 -5.31
CA GLY A 283 -32.67 -7.59 -5.60
C GLY A 283 -32.10 -8.93 -6.09
N VAL A 284 -30.85 -9.24 -5.73
CA VAL A 284 -30.17 -10.49 -6.08
C VAL A 284 -30.60 -11.60 -5.13
N ALA A 285 -30.79 -12.81 -5.67
CA ALA A 285 -31.29 -13.98 -4.95
C ALA A 285 -30.39 -15.21 -5.10
N SER A 286 -29.65 -15.38 -6.21
CA SER A 286 -28.80 -16.55 -6.45
C SER A 286 -27.43 -16.17 -7.03
N PRO A 287 -26.62 -15.40 -6.28
CA PRO A 287 -25.33 -14.94 -6.78
C PRO A 287 -24.29 -16.06 -6.80
N LEU A 288 -23.44 -16.08 -7.82
CA LEU A 288 -22.26 -16.95 -7.90
C LEU A 288 -21.22 -16.55 -6.85
N LEU A 289 -20.72 -17.50 -6.05
CA LEU A 289 -19.71 -17.21 -5.03
C LEU A 289 -18.30 -17.59 -5.50
N PHE A 290 -17.45 -16.59 -5.73
CA PHE A 290 -16.01 -16.78 -5.91
C PHE A 290 -15.28 -16.51 -4.60
N GLY A 291 -14.33 -17.36 -4.24
CA GLY A 291 -13.52 -17.19 -3.05
C GLY A 291 -12.46 -18.26 -2.93
N THR A 292 -11.81 -18.34 -1.77
CA THR A 292 -10.95 -19.49 -1.46
C THR A 292 -11.81 -20.75 -1.32
N PRO A 293 -11.24 -21.96 -1.41
CA PRO A 293 -11.97 -23.20 -1.16
C PRO A 293 -12.73 -23.19 0.17
N TRP A 294 -12.16 -22.56 1.21
CA TRP A 294 -12.80 -22.38 2.52
C TRP A 294 -14.00 -21.42 2.49
N VAL A 295 -13.91 -20.32 1.75
CA VAL A 295 -15.06 -19.40 1.58
C VAL A 295 -16.20 -20.10 0.85
N MET A 296 -15.89 -20.91 -0.18
CA MET A 296 -16.90 -21.56 -1.01
C MET A 296 -17.46 -22.86 -0.41
N SER A 297 -16.72 -23.51 0.50
CA SER A 297 -17.03 -24.89 0.93
C SER A 297 -16.80 -25.18 2.41
N GLY A 298 -16.29 -24.21 3.17
CA GLY A 298 -16.05 -24.36 4.60
C GLY A 298 -17.26 -24.03 5.45
N ASP A 299 -17.15 -24.33 6.75
CA ASP A 299 -18.28 -24.32 7.69
C ASP A 299 -18.60 -22.94 8.27
N PHE A 300 -17.92 -21.89 7.81
CA PHE A 300 -18.08 -20.53 8.34
C PHE A 300 -18.83 -19.61 7.38
N PHE A 301 -18.27 -19.33 6.20
CA PHE A 301 -18.72 -18.21 5.38
C PHE A 301 -20.14 -18.40 4.86
N ALA A 302 -20.45 -19.54 4.25
CA ALA A 302 -21.78 -19.81 3.69
C ALA A 302 -22.87 -19.89 4.78
N PRO A 303 -22.67 -20.61 5.92
CA PRO A 303 -23.63 -20.58 7.02
C PRO A 303 -23.83 -19.18 7.62
N ALA A 304 -22.75 -18.42 7.81
CA ALA A 304 -22.84 -17.06 8.35
C ALA A 304 -23.55 -16.10 7.38
N LEU A 305 -23.36 -16.27 6.06
CA LEU A 305 -24.06 -15.49 5.04
C LEU A 305 -25.54 -15.85 5.01
N ALA A 306 -25.90 -17.13 5.11
CA ALA A 306 -27.30 -17.59 5.10
C ALA A 306 -28.13 -17.04 6.27
N GLN A 307 -27.50 -16.66 7.39
CA GLN A 307 -28.18 -16.00 8.50
C GLN A 307 -28.56 -14.53 8.21
N ARG A 308 -27.90 -13.92 7.22
CA ARG A 308 -27.98 -12.49 6.90
C ARG A 308 -28.67 -12.22 5.58
N PHE A 309 -28.51 -13.13 4.62
CA PHE A 309 -28.95 -13.00 3.24
C PHE A 309 -30.01 -14.07 2.95
N PRO A 310 -31.22 -13.68 2.51
CA PRO A 310 -32.30 -14.64 2.25
C PRO A 310 -32.13 -15.44 0.95
N GLY A 311 -31.20 -15.03 0.08
CA GLY A 311 -30.89 -15.76 -1.15
C GLY A 311 -29.95 -16.94 -0.93
N THR A 312 -29.75 -17.72 -2.00
CA THR A 312 -28.93 -18.93 -2.00
C THR A 312 -27.76 -18.76 -2.97
N PRO A 313 -26.54 -18.49 -2.48
CA PRO A 313 -25.37 -18.40 -3.35
C PRO A 313 -25.13 -19.69 -4.13
N VAL A 314 -24.79 -19.54 -5.42
CA VAL A 314 -24.39 -20.65 -6.29
C VAL A 314 -22.91 -20.95 -6.04
N ILE A 315 -22.62 -22.18 -5.61
CA ILE A 315 -21.25 -22.65 -5.41
C ILE A 315 -20.74 -23.28 -6.73
N PRO A 316 -19.58 -22.85 -7.25
CA PRO A 316 -19.03 -23.43 -8.47
C PRO A 316 -18.71 -24.92 -8.34
N SER A 317 -18.58 -25.59 -9.48
CA SER A 317 -18.11 -26.98 -9.58
C SER A 317 -16.73 -27.16 -8.92
N ALA A 318 -16.34 -28.40 -8.58
CA ALA A 318 -15.02 -28.66 -7.99
C ALA A 318 -13.87 -28.16 -8.88
N GLN A 319 -13.96 -28.39 -10.19
CA GLN A 319 -12.94 -27.94 -11.15
C GLN A 319 -12.84 -26.41 -11.21
N ASP A 320 -13.97 -25.71 -11.20
CA ASP A 320 -13.99 -24.25 -11.21
C ASP A 320 -13.43 -23.67 -9.91
N ARG A 321 -13.76 -24.29 -8.77
CA ARG A 321 -13.21 -23.91 -7.46
C ARG A 321 -11.70 -24.07 -7.40
N ASP A 322 -11.15 -25.14 -7.98
CA ASP A 322 -9.70 -25.34 -8.06
C ASP A 322 -9.03 -24.25 -8.90
N LEU A 323 -9.63 -23.87 -10.03
CA LEU A 323 -9.14 -22.77 -10.86
C LEU A 323 -9.17 -21.42 -10.12
N ILE A 324 -10.29 -21.09 -9.47
CA ILE A 324 -10.42 -19.87 -8.67
C ILE A 324 -9.37 -19.86 -7.55
N GLY A 325 -9.24 -20.97 -6.82
CA GLY A 325 -8.26 -21.13 -5.75
C GLY A 325 -6.82 -20.95 -6.23
N ARG A 326 -6.45 -21.58 -7.36
CA ARG A 326 -5.13 -21.40 -8.01
C ARG A 326 -4.87 -19.93 -8.34
N VAL A 327 -5.83 -19.23 -8.96
CA VAL A 327 -5.66 -17.81 -9.30
C VAL A 327 -5.45 -16.97 -8.03
N ILE A 328 -6.21 -17.23 -6.98
CA ILE A 328 -6.06 -16.50 -5.71
C ILE A 328 -4.67 -16.73 -5.10
N PHE A 329 -4.28 -17.98 -4.87
CA PHE A 329 -3.08 -18.30 -4.10
C PHE A 329 -1.78 -18.17 -4.91
N ASP A 330 -1.78 -18.57 -6.18
CA ASP A 330 -0.55 -18.58 -6.99
C ASP A 330 -0.29 -17.24 -7.69
N GLU A 331 -1.30 -16.35 -7.76
CA GLU A 331 -1.22 -15.09 -8.50
C GLU A 331 -1.58 -13.88 -7.63
N LEU A 332 -2.83 -13.77 -7.19
CA LEU A 332 -3.33 -12.51 -6.62
C LEU A 332 -2.71 -12.19 -5.25
N VAL A 333 -2.54 -13.22 -4.40
CA VAL A 333 -1.85 -13.12 -3.12
C VAL A 333 -0.38 -12.71 -3.28
N GLU A 334 0.25 -12.99 -4.43
CA GLU A 334 1.61 -12.58 -4.77
C GLU A 334 1.64 -11.24 -5.52
N GLY A 335 0.50 -10.56 -5.64
CA GLY A 335 0.38 -9.29 -6.34
C GLY A 335 0.41 -9.41 -7.87
N VAL A 336 0.25 -10.62 -8.41
CA VAL A 336 0.30 -10.90 -9.86
C VAL A 336 -1.12 -10.96 -10.41
N VAL A 337 -1.41 -10.14 -11.43
CA VAL A 337 -2.67 -10.16 -12.17
C VAL A 337 -2.36 -10.57 -13.61
N LYS A 338 -3.01 -11.62 -14.11
CA LYS A 338 -2.84 -12.11 -15.48
C LYS A 338 -4.14 -11.96 -16.27
N ASP A 339 -4.00 -11.50 -17.51
CA ASP A 339 -5.15 -11.36 -18.43
C ASP A 339 -5.78 -12.72 -18.74
N SER A 340 -4.99 -13.78 -18.89
CA SER A 340 -5.51 -15.14 -19.10
C SER A 340 -6.40 -15.61 -17.94
N SER A 341 -6.00 -15.31 -16.70
CA SER A 341 -6.81 -15.65 -15.52
C SER A 341 -8.08 -14.80 -15.46
N ARG A 342 -8.07 -13.55 -15.94
CA ARG A 342 -9.28 -12.73 -16.07
C ARG A 342 -10.22 -13.31 -17.12
N GLU A 343 -9.70 -13.69 -18.28
CA GLU A 343 -10.48 -14.32 -19.36
C GLU A 343 -11.15 -15.61 -18.87
N ASP A 344 -10.40 -16.47 -18.18
CA ASP A 344 -10.93 -17.70 -17.59
C ASP A 344 -12.07 -17.42 -16.59
N LEU A 345 -11.87 -16.48 -15.66
CA LEU A 345 -12.86 -16.14 -14.64
C LEU A 345 -14.11 -15.46 -15.24
N THR A 346 -13.94 -14.61 -16.24
CA THR A 346 -15.07 -13.93 -16.91
C THR A 346 -15.88 -14.89 -17.78
N ALA A 347 -15.23 -15.81 -18.49
CA ALA A 347 -15.90 -16.89 -19.20
C ALA A 347 -16.69 -17.79 -18.24
N MET A 348 -16.12 -18.08 -17.07
CA MET A 348 -16.83 -18.82 -16.01
C MET A 348 -18.07 -18.06 -15.53
N ILE A 349 -17.96 -16.75 -15.24
CA ILE A 349 -19.11 -15.91 -14.84
C ILE A 349 -20.22 -15.97 -15.90
N ALA A 350 -19.86 -15.86 -17.19
CA ALA A 350 -20.84 -15.95 -18.28
C ALA A 350 -21.55 -17.32 -18.31
N CYS A 351 -20.80 -18.41 -18.14
CA CYS A 351 -21.35 -19.77 -18.08
C CYS A 351 -22.36 -19.94 -16.93
N TYR A 352 -22.08 -19.38 -15.75
CA TYR A 352 -23.01 -19.44 -14.61
C TYR A 352 -24.19 -18.47 -14.75
N ALA A 353 -24.01 -17.34 -15.44
CA ALA A 353 -25.10 -16.45 -15.80
C ALA A 353 -26.14 -17.17 -16.66
N ASP A 354 -25.69 -17.93 -17.68
CA ASP A 354 -26.56 -18.74 -18.53
C ASP A 354 -27.29 -19.86 -17.75
N GLN A 355 -26.75 -20.26 -16.59
CA GLN A 355 -27.36 -21.23 -15.67
C GLN A 355 -28.28 -20.59 -14.62
N GLY A 356 -28.45 -19.26 -14.64
CA GLY A 356 -29.39 -18.54 -13.79
C GLY A 356 -28.78 -17.84 -12.58
N ALA A 357 -27.44 -17.76 -12.47
CA ALA A 357 -26.82 -16.86 -11.50
C ALA A 357 -27.16 -15.40 -11.85
N ASP A 358 -27.49 -14.60 -10.85
CA ASP A 358 -28.01 -13.21 -11.01
C ASP A 358 -27.06 -12.14 -10.44
N GLY A 359 -25.88 -12.55 -9.99
CA GLY A 359 -24.80 -11.72 -9.48
C GLY A 359 -23.53 -12.53 -9.28
N VAL A 360 -22.40 -11.87 -9.04
CA VAL A 360 -21.16 -12.54 -8.62
C VAL A 360 -20.59 -11.90 -7.36
N ILE A 361 -20.38 -12.70 -6.32
CA ILE A 361 -19.71 -12.32 -5.09
C ILE A 361 -18.22 -12.57 -5.26
N LEU A 362 -17.41 -11.52 -5.08
CA LEU A 362 -15.97 -11.64 -4.90
C LEU A 362 -15.69 -11.77 -3.40
N GLY A 363 -15.77 -13.00 -2.88
CA GLY A 363 -15.70 -13.35 -1.46
C GLY A 363 -14.28 -13.41 -0.90
N CYS A 364 -13.27 -13.56 -1.76
CA CYS A 364 -11.86 -13.32 -1.42
C CYS A 364 -11.52 -11.87 -1.77
N THR A 365 -10.82 -11.19 -0.86
CA THR A 365 -10.59 -9.75 -0.96
C THR A 365 -9.70 -9.34 -2.14
N GLU A 366 -8.81 -10.24 -2.56
CA GLU A 366 -7.85 -10.09 -3.63
C GLU A 366 -8.51 -10.20 -5.02
N LEU A 367 -9.67 -10.84 -5.13
CA LEU A 367 -10.39 -10.98 -6.41
C LEU A 367 -10.78 -9.64 -7.04
N CYS A 368 -10.90 -8.58 -6.23
CA CYS A 368 -11.15 -7.23 -6.75
C CYS A 368 -9.97 -6.63 -7.54
N MET A 369 -8.79 -7.26 -7.51
CA MET A 369 -7.63 -6.90 -8.34
C MET A 369 -7.80 -7.35 -9.79
N ILE A 370 -8.58 -8.40 -10.02
CA ILE A 370 -8.72 -9.06 -11.32
C ILE A 370 -10.15 -9.01 -11.87
N LEU A 371 -11.16 -8.75 -11.05
CA LEU A 371 -12.56 -8.63 -11.48
C LEU A 371 -13.18 -7.34 -10.95
N SER A 372 -13.97 -6.70 -11.79
CA SER A 372 -14.64 -5.43 -11.55
C SER A 372 -15.99 -5.35 -12.29
N GLU A 373 -16.80 -4.36 -11.93
CA GLU A 373 -18.08 -4.11 -12.59
C GLU A 373 -17.86 -3.91 -14.10
N GLY A 374 -18.60 -4.66 -14.93
CA GLY A 374 -18.50 -4.62 -16.39
C GLY A 374 -17.56 -5.65 -17.02
N ASP A 375 -16.78 -6.41 -16.24
CA ASP A 375 -15.97 -7.54 -16.75
C ASP A 375 -16.83 -8.74 -17.20
N GLY A 376 -18.13 -8.77 -16.86
CA GLY A 376 -19.03 -9.85 -17.22
C GLY A 376 -20.50 -9.41 -17.27
N PRO A 377 -21.43 -10.35 -17.57
CA PRO A 377 -22.85 -10.05 -17.73
C PRO A 377 -23.59 -9.83 -16.40
N LEU A 378 -22.99 -10.15 -15.26
CA LEU A 378 -23.60 -10.10 -13.94
C LEU A 378 -23.09 -8.91 -13.12
N PRO A 379 -23.94 -8.32 -12.23
CA PRO A 379 -23.49 -7.32 -11.27
C PRO A 379 -22.45 -7.93 -10.30
N VAL A 380 -21.41 -7.14 -9.98
CA VAL A 380 -20.27 -7.59 -9.17
C VAL A 380 -20.37 -7.07 -7.74
N PHE A 381 -20.38 -7.98 -6.78
CA PHE A 381 -20.38 -7.69 -5.35
C PHE A 381 -18.98 -7.93 -4.77
N SER A 382 -18.13 -6.91 -4.87
CA SER A 382 -16.81 -6.94 -4.26
C SER A 382 -16.89 -6.76 -2.75
N THR A 383 -16.60 -7.83 -2.00
CA THR A 383 -16.55 -7.74 -0.52
C THR A 383 -15.58 -6.67 -0.03
N THR A 384 -14.44 -6.50 -0.70
CA THR A 384 -13.46 -5.44 -0.40
C THR A 384 -14.05 -4.05 -0.51
N HIS A 385 -14.68 -3.72 -1.66
CA HIS A 385 -15.22 -2.39 -1.89
C HIS A 385 -16.42 -2.10 -0.97
N ILE A 386 -17.37 -3.04 -0.89
CA ILE A 386 -18.56 -2.91 -0.07
C ILE A 386 -18.19 -2.76 1.42
N HIS A 387 -17.23 -3.55 1.90
CA HIS A 387 -16.79 -3.46 3.29
C HIS A 387 -15.99 -2.18 3.57
N ALA A 388 -15.15 -1.72 2.62
CA ALA A 388 -14.46 -0.44 2.76
C ALA A 388 -15.44 0.74 2.85
N GLU A 389 -16.54 0.72 2.09
CA GLU A 389 -17.61 1.71 2.19
C GLU A 389 -18.30 1.68 3.56
N ALA A 390 -18.58 0.49 4.10
CA ALA A 390 -19.15 0.35 5.43
C ALA A 390 -18.22 0.88 6.53
N VAL A 391 -16.92 0.59 6.42
CA VAL A 391 -15.88 1.15 7.31
C VAL A 391 -15.83 2.67 7.19
N ASP A 392 -15.88 3.21 5.98
CA ASP A 392 -15.86 4.64 5.72
C ASP A 392 -17.07 5.36 6.35
N ALA A 393 -18.26 4.76 6.20
CA ALA A 393 -19.49 5.22 6.82
C ALA A 393 -19.35 5.22 8.35
N TRP A 394 -18.70 4.22 8.93
CA TRP A 394 -18.43 4.16 10.36
C TRP A 394 -17.48 5.28 10.83
N ILE A 395 -16.38 5.52 10.10
CA ILE A 395 -15.47 6.65 10.35
C ILE A 395 -16.24 7.99 10.30
N GLY A 396 -17.21 8.10 9.39
CA GLY A 396 -18.06 9.28 9.23
C GLY A 396 -19.10 9.49 10.32
N LYS A 397 -19.45 8.47 11.12
CA LYS A 397 -20.34 8.62 12.27
C LYS A 397 -19.59 9.37 13.37
N ALA A 398 -19.93 10.64 13.58
CA ALA A 398 -19.47 11.39 14.75
C ALA A 398 -20.12 10.82 16.01
N GLY A 399 -19.33 10.64 17.07
CA GLY A 399 -19.80 10.20 18.38
C GLY A 399 -21.03 11.00 18.83
N VAL A 400 -22.12 10.27 19.10
CA VAL A 400 -23.33 10.78 19.74
C VAL A 400 -23.00 11.26 21.15
#